data_AF-A0A2H6N8R5-F1
#
_entry.id   AF-A0A2H6N8R5-F1
#
_cell.length_a   1.000
_cell.length_b   1.000
_cell.length_c   1.000
_cell.angle_alpha   90.00
_cell.angle_beta   90.00
_cell.angle_gamma   90.00
#
_symmetry.space_group_name_H-M   'P 1'
#
loop_
_entity.id
_entity.type
_entity.pdbx_description
1 polymer ?
#
loop_
_entity_poly.entity_id
_entity_poly.type
_entity_poly.pdbx_seq_one_letter_code
_entity_poly.pdbx_strand_id
1 'polypeptide(L)'
;MFRFNHPKEAAKLREKRKSGLLSTFSLSMSDLSKSCENLSTVMLYNPGLEFERQQREELEKLESKRKLIEEMEQKQKTNKAELERMQQEVESQRKETEIVQLEIRKQEENLKKRSFHIENRMKDLLAEKEKFEEERLREQQEIELQKKKQEEEIFGSVKEELQRLQELNQNEKAEKMQIFHELEKLKKEKEDQYLKLDVEKKRLEAQEREQALLVANLEEQLRDKQIMIQLLKRGDLQRIEEEKKNLEDIRESLLRVKEARSEAEEDCEELEKVQCNFMDFKRKQLGQLTDLERDLVQERNHLEKQMIEEQENLDYLKQVHTEHLNFDKNTPDTALAVEECNKIRLCEYRLHHKERQLLYLINNHLPALLEEKQRASEVLDRGLQSLDNTLYEVEKEMEEKEEQLAQYRASASELQQLQETFEFTANVARQEEKVWKKEKEILESRQKQQREALEQAVAKLERRHSALQRHSTLEIEEQKQKLATLNNSCREQTGLQATVEALEQDRENLDLQIQQLKQKIYEGDRVEKGYPGAVEERLTHNSSPSN
;
A
#
# COMPACT_ATOMS: atom_id res chain seq x y z
N MET A 1 67.57 83.59 -32.63
CA MET A 1 66.72 84.76 -32.33
C MET A 1 66.81 85.71 -33.50
N PHE A 2 65.68 86.22 -34.02
CA PHE A 2 65.45 87.67 -34.17
C PHE A 2 63.97 87.89 -34.50
N ARG A 3 63.27 88.39 -33.48
CA ARG A 3 61.98 89.10 -33.57
C ARG A 3 62.23 90.47 -34.18
N PHE A 4 61.23 91.10 -34.79
CA PHE A 4 60.92 92.54 -34.77
C PHE A 4 59.84 92.79 -35.84
N ASN A 5 58.83 93.63 -35.69
CA ASN A 5 57.94 94.03 -34.60
C ASN A 5 56.80 94.82 -35.26
N HIS A 6 55.67 94.89 -34.55
CA HIS A 6 54.45 95.65 -34.87
C HIS A 6 54.71 97.13 -35.20
N PRO A 7 53.99 97.73 -36.18
CA PRO A 7 54.07 99.15 -36.48
C PRO A 7 53.11 99.93 -35.57
N LYS A 8 53.59 100.33 -34.39
CA LYS A 8 52.98 101.43 -33.63
C LYS A 8 53.93 102.51 -33.14
N GLU A 9 55.26 102.39 -33.28
CA GLU A 9 56.18 103.42 -32.74
C GLU A 9 57.49 103.58 -33.54
N ALA A 10 57.43 104.18 -34.73
CA ALA A 10 58.60 104.78 -35.37
C ALA A 10 58.57 106.31 -35.19
N ALA A 11 59.20 106.73 -34.10
CA ALA A 11 60.07 107.90 -33.99
C ALA A 11 59.57 109.26 -34.57
N LYS A 12 58.96 110.02 -33.66
CA LYS A 12 59.25 111.45 -33.42
C LYS A 12 60.77 111.75 -33.49
N LEU A 13 61.10 112.96 -33.96
CA LEU A 13 62.40 113.67 -34.02
C LEU A 13 63.20 113.60 -35.33
N ARG A 14 63.08 114.66 -36.14
CA ARG A 14 64.29 115.47 -36.43
C ARG A 14 63.96 116.95 -36.69
N GLU A 15 64.63 117.74 -35.88
CA GLU A 15 64.52 119.18 -35.68
C GLU A 15 65.41 119.98 -36.67
N LYS A 16 64.98 121.22 -36.91
CA LYS A 16 65.78 122.47 -37.01
C LYS A 16 66.47 122.88 -38.33
N ARG A 17 65.93 123.97 -38.89
CA ARG A 17 66.46 125.37 -38.94
C ARG A 17 66.68 125.97 -40.34
N LYS A 18 66.29 127.26 -40.42
CA LYS A 18 66.49 128.31 -41.46
C LYS A 18 65.48 128.20 -42.61
N SER A 19 64.64 129.20 -42.92
CA SER A 19 64.61 130.66 -42.71
C SER A 19 63.13 131.11 -42.69
N GLY A 20 62.62 131.96 -41.79
CA GLY A 20 62.79 133.44 -41.78
C GLY A 20 62.24 134.04 -43.09
N LEU A 21 61.26 134.96 -43.16
CA LEU A 21 60.66 135.93 -42.24
C LEU A 21 59.33 136.43 -42.87
N LEU A 22 58.37 136.83 -42.01
CA LEU A 22 57.50 138.03 -42.04
C LEU A 22 56.97 138.58 -43.39
N SER A 23 55.67 138.90 -43.46
CA SER A 23 55.18 140.24 -43.06
C SER A 23 53.78 140.55 -43.60
N THR A 24 52.97 141.09 -42.71
CA THR A 24 51.73 141.84 -42.89
C THR A 24 51.95 143.26 -43.46
N PHE A 25 50.84 143.89 -43.91
CA PHE A 25 50.41 145.29 -43.69
C PHE A 25 50.39 146.31 -44.88
N SER A 26 49.16 146.60 -45.34
CA SER A 26 48.41 147.90 -45.45
C SER A 26 49.02 149.24 -45.95
N LEU A 27 48.09 150.08 -46.51
CA LEU A 27 48.07 151.58 -46.71
C LEU A 27 48.80 152.11 -47.96
N SER A 28 48.21 152.86 -48.91
CA SER A 28 47.51 154.17 -48.97
C SER A 28 48.42 155.40 -49.26
N MET A 29 47.93 156.21 -50.22
CA MET A 29 48.06 157.68 -50.40
C MET A 29 49.41 158.33 -50.80
N SER A 30 49.35 159.09 -51.92
CA SER A 30 50.06 160.38 -52.15
C SER A 30 51.60 160.36 -52.29
N ASP A 31 52.32 161.18 -53.04
CA ASP A 31 52.12 162.16 -54.12
C ASP A 31 53.55 162.60 -54.56
N LEU A 32 53.67 163.20 -55.76
CA LEU A 32 54.79 164.06 -56.22
C LEU A 32 56.21 163.49 -56.56
N SER A 33 56.42 163.32 -57.87
CA SER A 33 57.31 164.18 -58.69
C SER A 33 58.80 163.79 -58.99
N LYS A 34 59.08 163.75 -60.32
CA LYS A 34 60.25 164.26 -61.09
C LYS A 34 61.33 163.31 -61.66
N SER A 35 61.57 163.53 -62.97
CA SER A 35 62.79 163.38 -63.80
C SER A 35 63.08 161.96 -64.36
N CYS A 36 63.20 161.70 -65.68
CA CYS A 36 64.13 162.33 -66.63
C CYS A 36 63.79 162.06 -68.14
N GLU A 37 63.75 163.15 -68.92
CA GLU A 37 64.17 163.35 -70.34
C GLU A 37 63.38 162.91 -71.59
N ASN A 38 63.14 163.95 -72.43
CA ASN A 38 62.96 164.08 -73.91
C ASN A 38 61.54 163.92 -74.50
N LEU A 39 60.91 164.89 -75.21
CA LEU A 39 61.33 166.17 -75.82
C LEU A 39 60.09 167.09 -76.14
N SER A 40 60.27 168.42 -76.07
CA SER A 40 59.65 169.51 -76.85
C SER A 40 58.28 170.12 -76.45
N THR A 41 58.20 171.34 -75.86
CA THR A 41 58.25 172.73 -76.42
C THR A 41 56.84 173.24 -76.82
N VAL A 42 56.23 174.13 -76.03
CA VAL A 42 56.08 175.57 -76.34
C VAL A 42 55.61 175.80 -77.78
N MET A 43 54.38 176.32 -77.95
CA MET A 43 54.01 177.40 -78.87
C MET A 43 52.52 177.33 -79.28
N LEU A 44 51.96 178.51 -79.52
CA LEU A 44 50.82 178.77 -80.41
C LEU A 44 49.40 178.58 -79.86
N TYR A 45 48.81 179.72 -79.48
CA TYR A 45 47.63 180.26 -80.16
C TYR A 45 47.07 179.36 -81.27
N ASN A 46 45.89 178.77 -81.08
CA ASN A 46 44.85 178.62 -82.14
C ASN A 46 43.55 178.01 -81.56
N PRO A 47 42.37 178.62 -81.78
CA PRO A 47 41.09 178.18 -81.23
C PRO A 47 40.37 177.09 -82.08
N GLY A 48 39.80 176.08 -81.40
CA GLY A 48 38.52 175.38 -81.73
C GLY A 48 38.58 174.10 -82.60
N LEU A 49 38.80 172.84 -82.15
CA LEU A 49 38.51 172.07 -80.92
C LEU A 49 37.06 171.53 -80.75
N GLU A 50 36.65 170.49 -81.49
CA GLU A 50 35.55 169.55 -81.08
C GLU A 50 35.76 168.08 -81.52
N PHE A 51 36.45 167.80 -82.63
CA PHE A 51 36.47 166.45 -83.22
C PHE A 51 37.40 165.43 -82.51
N GLU A 52 38.47 165.88 -81.85
CA GLU A 52 39.51 164.99 -81.27
C GLU A 52 39.18 164.50 -79.84
N ARG A 53 38.24 165.15 -79.14
CA ARG A 53 37.81 164.74 -77.79
C ARG A 53 36.79 163.60 -77.83
N GLN A 54 35.87 163.62 -78.80
CA GLN A 54 34.87 162.56 -78.99
C GLN A 54 35.49 161.21 -79.34
N GLN A 55 36.57 161.18 -80.14
CA GLN A 55 37.26 159.93 -80.48
C GLN A 55 37.97 159.27 -79.29
N ARG A 56 38.47 160.05 -78.31
CA ARG A 56 39.13 159.47 -77.13
C ARG A 56 38.13 158.86 -76.13
N GLU A 57 36.97 159.47 -75.94
CA GLU A 57 35.92 158.89 -75.07
C GLU A 57 35.29 157.61 -75.65
N GLU A 58 35.18 157.49 -76.98
CA GLU A 58 34.68 156.27 -77.61
C GLU A 58 35.65 155.08 -77.47
N LEU A 59 36.95 155.34 -77.53
CA LEU A 59 38.00 154.32 -77.34
C LEU A 59 38.05 153.80 -75.90
N GLU A 60 37.90 154.68 -74.91
CA GLU A 60 37.91 154.29 -73.48
C GLU A 60 36.69 153.42 -73.11
N LYS A 61 35.52 153.65 -73.73
CA LYS A 61 34.33 152.80 -73.59
C LYS A 61 34.52 151.40 -74.19
N LEU A 62 35.23 151.28 -75.32
CA LEU A 62 35.52 149.98 -75.93
C LEU A 62 36.52 149.18 -75.10
N GLU A 63 37.52 149.84 -74.51
CA GLU A 63 38.50 149.18 -73.65
C GLU A 63 37.90 148.69 -72.33
N SER A 64 36.95 149.45 -71.77
CA SER A 64 36.18 149.04 -70.59
C SER A 64 35.29 147.81 -70.84
N LYS A 65 34.63 147.73 -72.01
CA LYS A 65 33.85 146.54 -72.40
C LYS A 65 34.73 145.31 -72.63
N ARG A 66 35.95 145.49 -73.15
CA ARG A 66 36.90 144.38 -73.35
C ARG A 66 37.33 143.77 -72.02
N LYS A 67 37.63 144.58 -70.99
CA LYS A 67 37.95 144.10 -69.65
C LYS A 67 36.80 143.30 -69.02
N LEU A 68 35.55 143.75 -69.17
CA LEU A 68 34.37 143.03 -68.63
C LEU A 68 34.17 141.66 -69.30
N ILE A 69 34.43 141.56 -70.61
CA ILE A 69 34.35 140.30 -71.35
C ILE A 69 35.44 139.32 -70.86
N GLU A 70 36.67 139.80 -70.68
CA GLU A 70 37.79 138.97 -70.22
C GLU A 70 37.57 138.46 -68.78
N GLU A 71 36.99 139.28 -67.91
CA GLU A 71 36.64 138.89 -66.54
C GLU A 71 35.50 137.85 -66.50
N MET A 72 34.49 137.99 -67.36
CA MET A 72 33.42 137.00 -67.54
C MET A 72 33.94 135.65 -68.09
N GLU A 73 34.86 135.66 -69.06
CA GLU A 73 35.49 134.45 -69.61
C GLU A 73 36.31 133.72 -68.55
N GLN A 74 37.05 134.46 -67.72
CA GLN A 74 37.84 133.86 -66.65
C GLN A 74 36.95 133.22 -65.58
N LYS A 75 35.83 133.86 -65.24
CA LYS A 75 34.84 133.33 -64.29
C LYS A 75 34.10 132.10 -64.82
N GLN A 76 33.84 132.05 -66.13
CA GLN A 76 33.28 130.85 -66.78
C GLN A 76 34.27 129.68 -66.75
N LYS A 77 35.57 129.94 -66.99
CA LYS A 77 36.62 128.92 -66.89
C LYS A 77 36.75 128.36 -65.48
N THR A 78 36.68 129.18 -64.44
CA THR A 78 36.75 128.69 -63.05
C THR A 78 35.54 127.86 -62.65
N ASN A 79 34.32 128.28 -63.01
CA ASN A 79 33.11 127.50 -62.72
C ASN A 79 33.08 126.15 -63.44
N LYS A 80 33.57 126.08 -64.69
CA LYS A 80 33.67 124.82 -65.42
C LYS A 80 34.62 123.83 -64.73
N ALA A 81 35.75 124.32 -64.22
CA ALA A 81 36.73 123.49 -63.52
C ALA A 81 36.23 122.96 -62.17
N GLU A 82 35.40 123.72 -61.44
CA GLU A 82 34.80 123.24 -60.17
C GLU A 82 33.75 122.15 -60.40
N LEU A 83 32.91 122.28 -61.43
CA LEU A 83 31.89 121.27 -61.75
C LEU A 83 32.52 119.92 -62.13
N GLU A 84 33.63 119.96 -62.86
CA GLU A 84 34.37 118.76 -63.30
C GLU A 84 35.02 118.02 -62.12
N ARG A 85 35.51 118.74 -61.10
CA ARG A 85 35.99 118.11 -59.84
C ARG A 85 34.86 117.44 -59.06
N MET A 86 33.70 118.11 -58.93
CA MET A 86 32.56 117.55 -58.20
C MET A 86 32.04 116.27 -58.88
N GLN A 87 32.08 116.21 -60.22
CA GLN A 87 31.70 115.04 -60.98
C GLN A 87 32.66 113.86 -60.76
N GLN A 88 33.97 114.11 -60.67
CA GLN A 88 34.96 113.07 -60.32
C GLN A 88 34.79 112.56 -58.88
N GLU A 89 34.44 113.41 -57.91
CA GLU A 89 34.19 113.01 -56.52
C GLU A 89 32.98 112.07 -56.38
N VAL A 90 31.87 112.38 -57.08
CA VAL A 90 30.67 111.53 -57.09
C VAL A 90 30.94 110.18 -57.76
N GLU A 91 31.72 110.14 -58.84
CA GLU A 91 32.14 108.89 -59.47
C GLU A 91 33.06 108.06 -58.56
N SER A 92 33.94 108.71 -57.78
CA SER A 92 34.78 108.03 -56.80
C SER A 92 33.97 107.39 -55.67
N GLN A 93 33.02 108.14 -55.08
CA GLN A 93 32.15 107.61 -54.02
C GLN A 93 31.23 106.49 -54.51
N ARG A 94 30.76 106.53 -55.78
CA ARG A 94 30.01 105.42 -56.39
C ARG A 94 30.84 104.14 -56.48
N LYS A 95 32.11 104.23 -56.89
CA LYS A 95 33.00 103.06 -56.94
C LYS A 95 33.29 102.49 -55.55
N GLU A 96 33.48 103.35 -54.55
CA GLU A 96 33.75 102.91 -53.19
C GLU A 96 32.53 102.22 -52.54
N THR A 97 31.31 102.75 -52.73
CA THR A 97 30.08 102.12 -52.24
C THR A 97 29.77 100.78 -52.91
N GLU A 98 30.10 100.63 -54.19
CA GLU A 98 29.96 99.36 -54.92
C GLU A 98 30.91 98.28 -54.34
N ILE A 99 32.14 98.64 -54.01
CA ILE A 99 33.12 97.72 -53.39
C ILE A 99 32.62 97.25 -52.01
N VAL A 100 32.11 98.16 -51.17
CA VAL A 100 31.58 97.79 -49.85
C VAL A 100 30.35 96.89 -49.95
N GLN A 101 29.44 97.15 -50.89
CA GLN A 101 28.27 96.28 -51.11
C GLN A 101 28.67 94.86 -51.55
N LEU A 102 29.70 94.72 -52.39
CA LEU A 102 30.21 93.40 -52.78
C LEU A 102 30.82 92.64 -51.60
N GLU A 103 31.57 93.31 -50.71
CA GLU A 103 32.15 92.68 -49.53
C GLU A 103 31.07 92.25 -48.52
N ILE A 104 30.02 93.05 -48.34
CA ILE A 104 28.86 92.69 -47.51
C ILE A 104 28.17 91.44 -48.05
N ARG A 105 27.87 91.38 -49.37
CA ARG A 105 27.27 90.17 -49.97
C ARG A 105 28.14 88.93 -49.76
N LYS A 106 29.46 89.07 -49.90
CA LYS A 106 30.40 87.97 -49.68
C LYS A 106 30.40 87.49 -48.22
N GLN A 107 30.30 88.40 -47.25
CA GLN A 107 30.16 88.04 -45.84
C GLN A 107 28.80 87.37 -45.53
N GLU A 108 27.70 87.88 -46.09
CA GLU A 108 26.38 87.29 -45.96
C GLU A 108 26.31 85.88 -46.55
N GLU A 109 26.91 85.64 -47.71
CA GLU A 109 27.01 84.31 -48.30
C GLU A 109 27.85 83.35 -47.45
N ASN A 110 28.96 83.83 -46.87
CA ASN A 110 29.78 83.03 -45.97
C ASN A 110 29.03 82.68 -44.67
N LEU A 111 28.26 83.62 -44.11
CA LEU A 111 27.42 83.37 -42.94
C LEU A 111 26.29 82.38 -43.26
N LYS A 112 25.63 82.50 -44.42
CA LYS A 112 24.62 81.55 -44.88
C LYS A 112 25.21 80.13 -45.02
N LYS A 113 26.38 79.99 -45.64
CA LYS A 113 27.09 78.70 -45.75
C LYS A 113 27.43 78.12 -44.37
N ARG A 114 27.93 78.94 -43.45
CA ARG A 114 28.25 78.49 -42.09
C ARG A 114 27.01 78.12 -41.28
N SER A 115 25.94 78.89 -41.39
CA SER A 115 24.65 78.61 -40.75
C SER A 115 24.06 77.30 -41.28
N PHE A 116 24.08 77.10 -42.61
CA PHE A 116 23.63 75.87 -43.23
C PHE A 116 24.43 74.65 -42.77
N HIS A 117 25.76 74.79 -42.62
CA HIS A 117 26.60 73.71 -42.11
C HIS A 117 26.30 73.38 -40.63
N ILE A 118 26.09 74.40 -39.79
CA ILE A 118 25.70 74.21 -38.38
C ILE A 118 24.32 73.56 -38.29
N GLU A 119 23.35 74.02 -39.08
CA GLU A 119 21.99 73.48 -39.11
C GLU A 119 21.97 72.02 -39.56
N ASN A 120 22.71 71.68 -40.63
CA ASN A 120 22.85 70.29 -41.06
C ASN A 120 23.52 69.43 -39.98
N ARG A 121 24.57 69.93 -39.33
CA ARG A 121 25.23 69.18 -38.25
C ARG A 121 24.31 68.98 -37.04
N MET A 122 23.44 69.93 -36.72
CA MET A 122 22.43 69.77 -35.67
C MET A 122 21.36 68.75 -36.06
N LYS A 123 20.93 68.73 -37.33
CA LYS A 123 20.02 67.70 -37.86
C LYS A 123 20.65 66.31 -37.78
N ASP A 124 21.92 66.18 -38.15
CA ASP A 124 22.66 64.91 -38.07
C ASP A 124 22.77 64.41 -36.61
N LEU A 125 23.09 65.29 -35.65
CA LEU A 125 23.18 64.94 -34.23
C LEU A 125 21.82 64.55 -33.62
N LEU A 126 20.72 65.21 -34.03
CA LEU A 126 19.38 64.82 -33.59
C LEU A 126 18.99 63.45 -34.13
N ALA A 127 19.30 63.17 -35.40
CA ALA A 127 19.07 61.86 -36.00
C ALA A 127 19.94 60.76 -35.35
N GLU A 128 21.17 61.08 -34.95
CA GLU A 128 22.05 60.14 -34.22
C GLU A 128 21.53 59.85 -32.81
N LYS A 129 21.05 60.88 -32.09
CA LYS A 129 20.41 60.72 -30.78
C LYS A 129 19.15 59.85 -30.85
N GLU A 130 18.30 60.09 -31.85
CA GLU A 130 17.08 59.31 -32.08
C GLU A 130 17.41 57.84 -32.37
N LYS A 131 18.42 57.58 -33.23
CA LYS A 131 18.91 56.22 -33.49
C LYS A 131 19.43 55.52 -32.23
N PHE A 132 20.15 56.22 -31.36
CA PHE A 132 20.65 55.64 -30.11
C PHE A 132 19.53 55.34 -29.11
N GLU A 133 18.52 56.21 -29.00
CA GLU A 133 17.35 55.97 -28.15
C GLU A 133 16.51 54.78 -28.69
N GLU A 134 16.34 54.68 -30.01
CA GLU A 134 15.72 53.53 -30.67
C GLU A 134 16.52 52.24 -30.47
N GLU A 135 17.85 52.28 -30.61
CA GLU A 135 18.74 51.12 -30.42
C GLU A 135 18.71 50.63 -28.98
N ARG A 136 18.75 51.54 -27.99
CA ARG A 136 18.61 51.19 -26.57
C ARG A 136 17.24 50.58 -26.25
N LEU A 137 16.16 51.09 -26.86
CA LEU A 137 14.82 50.53 -26.68
C LEU A 137 14.71 49.14 -27.32
N ARG A 138 15.31 48.95 -28.51
CA ARG A 138 15.39 47.64 -29.17
C ARG A 138 16.19 46.64 -28.35
N GLU A 139 17.35 47.04 -27.81
CA GLU A 139 18.18 46.20 -26.95
C GLU A 139 17.43 45.79 -25.66
N GLN A 140 16.74 46.73 -25.01
CA GLN A 140 15.90 46.44 -23.83
C GLN A 140 14.76 45.46 -24.16
N GLN A 141 14.07 45.67 -25.30
CA GLN A 141 13.03 44.75 -25.77
C GLN A 141 13.61 43.37 -26.12
N GLU A 142 14.82 43.29 -26.68
CA GLU A 142 15.50 42.03 -26.98
C GLU A 142 15.90 41.29 -25.71
N ILE A 143 16.41 41.98 -24.69
CA ILE A 143 16.72 41.40 -23.37
C ILE A 143 15.44 40.87 -22.69
N GLU A 144 14.35 41.63 -22.70
CA GLU A 144 13.06 41.18 -22.15
C GLU A 144 12.50 39.98 -22.92
N LEU A 145 12.62 39.98 -24.25
CA LEU A 145 12.21 38.86 -25.08
C LEU A 145 13.08 37.62 -24.88
N GLN A 146 14.39 37.79 -24.66
CA GLN A 146 15.30 36.70 -24.28
C GLN A 146 14.99 36.14 -22.89
N LYS A 147 14.73 37.00 -21.89
CA LYS A 147 14.29 36.58 -20.55
C LYS A 147 12.97 35.82 -20.62
N LYS A 148 12.00 36.35 -21.35
CA LYS A 148 10.70 35.70 -21.54
C LYS A 148 10.84 34.34 -22.23
N LYS A 149 11.70 34.23 -23.25
CA LYS A 149 12.01 32.94 -23.90
C LYS A 149 12.66 31.95 -22.94
N GLN A 150 13.61 32.39 -22.11
CA GLN A 150 14.25 31.54 -21.09
C GLN A 150 13.25 31.10 -20.01
N GLU A 151 12.37 31.99 -19.56
CA GLU A 151 11.29 31.66 -18.61
C GLU A 151 10.29 30.67 -19.22
N GLU A 152 9.87 30.86 -20.48
CA GLU A 152 8.99 29.95 -21.20
C GLU A 152 9.65 28.56 -21.45
N GLU A 153 10.95 28.51 -21.70
CA GLU A 153 11.72 27.27 -21.86
C GLU A 153 11.87 26.52 -20.52
N ILE A 154 12.17 27.23 -19.43
CA ILE A 154 12.21 26.66 -18.08
C ILE A 154 10.81 26.14 -17.69
N PHE A 155 9.76 26.92 -17.92
CA PHE A 155 8.37 26.53 -17.68
C PHE A 155 7.99 25.26 -18.45
N GLY A 156 8.35 25.20 -19.75
CA GLY A 156 8.15 24.02 -20.59
C GLY A 156 8.84 22.79 -20.00
N SER A 157 10.13 22.90 -19.65
CA SER A 157 10.91 21.80 -19.07
C SER A 157 10.36 21.31 -17.72
N VAL A 158 9.96 22.24 -16.84
CA VAL A 158 9.36 21.94 -15.52
C VAL A 158 8.04 21.21 -15.66
N LYS A 159 7.20 21.62 -16.61
CA LYS A 159 5.91 20.99 -16.88
C LYS A 159 6.06 19.59 -17.47
N GLU A 160 7.00 19.40 -18.40
CA GLU A 160 7.29 18.08 -18.98
C GLU A 160 7.84 17.11 -17.92
N GLU A 161 8.75 17.55 -17.05
CA GLU A 161 9.29 16.72 -15.97
C GLU A 161 8.20 16.38 -14.92
N LEU A 162 7.30 17.32 -14.60
CA LEU A 162 6.15 17.04 -13.73
C LEU A 162 5.23 15.97 -14.33
N GLN A 163 4.92 16.09 -15.62
CA GLN A 163 4.07 15.11 -16.30
C GLN A 163 4.73 13.73 -16.31
N ARG A 164 6.02 13.66 -16.62
CA ARG A 164 6.80 12.42 -16.58
C ARG A 164 6.77 11.77 -15.20
N LEU A 165 6.91 12.56 -14.13
CA LEU A 165 6.84 12.04 -12.76
C LEU A 165 5.46 11.53 -12.36
N GLN A 166 4.41 12.22 -12.80
CA GLN A 166 3.04 11.75 -12.59
C GLN A 166 2.79 10.43 -13.31
N GLU A 167 3.24 10.28 -14.55
CA GLU A 167 3.12 9.02 -15.31
C GLU A 167 3.90 7.87 -14.66
N LEU A 168 5.13 8.11 -14.20
CA LEU A 168 5.94 7.13 -13.47
C LEU A 168 5.27 6.70 -12.16
N ASN A 169 4.74 7.65 -11.39
CA ASN A 169 4.02 7.32 -10.16
C ASN A 169 2.73 6.52 -10.43
N GLN A 170 1.97 6.88 -11.48
CA GLN A 170 0.78 6.11 -11.87
C GLN A 170 1.14 4.67 -12.26
N ASN A 171 2.24 4.49 -12.98
CA ASN A 171 2.76 3.17 -13.33
C ASN A 171 3.20 2.38 -12.08
N GLU A 172 3.96 3.00 -11.18
CA GLU A 172 4.35 2.38 -9.91
C GLU A 172 3.13 1.99 -9.07
N LYS A 173 2.15 2.88 -8.95
CA LYS A 173 0.90 2.65 -8.22
C LYS A 173 0.13 1.49 -8.83
N ALA A 174 0.03 1.42 -10.17
CA ALA A 174 -0.60 0.30 -10.86
C ALA A 174 0.12 -1.03 -10.59
N GLU A 175 1.46 -1.05 -10.62
CA GLU A 175 2.23 -2.25 -10.31
C GLU A 175 2.11 -2.69 -8.85
N LYS A 176 2.15 -1.75 -7.89
CA LYS A 176 1.91 -2.03 -6.46
C LYS A 176 0.51 -2.59 -6.23
N MET A 177 -0.50 -2.02 -6.90
CA MET A 177 -1.85 -2.55 -6.85
C MET A 177 -1.93 -3.96 -7.45
N GLN A 178 -1.23 -4.26 -8.56
CA GLN A 178 -1.17 -5.63 -9.09
C GLN A 178 -0.57 -6.61 -8.07
N ILE A 179 0.56 -6.24 -7.45
CA ILE A 179 1.20 -7.05 -6.41
C ILE A 179 0.23 -7.29 -5.23
N PHE A 180 -0.50 -6.26 -4.82
CA PHE A 180 -1.50 -6.35 -3.75
C PHE A 180 -2.63 -7.35 -4.11
N HIS A 181 -3.23 -7.24 -5.31
CA HIS A 181 -4.26 -8.18 -5.77
C HIS A 181 -3.73 -9.62 -5.91
N GLU A 182 -2.50 -9.79 -6.39
CA GLU A 182 -1.85 -11.11 -6.46
C GLU A 182 -1.65 -11.71 -5.06
N LEU A 183 -1.24 -10.90 -4.06
CA LEU A 183 -1.15 -11.33 -2.66
C LEU A 183 -2.53 -11.69 -2.08
N GLU A 184 -3.58 -10.92 -2.37
CA GLU A 184 -4.94 -11.25 -1.92
C GLU A 184 -5.42 -12.58 -2.51
N LYS A 185 -5.10 -12.83 -3.79
CA LYS A 185 -5.41 -14.10 -4.45
C LYS A 185 -4.68 -15.26 -3.77
N LEU A 186 -3.39 -15.11 -3.47
CA LEU A 186 -2.61 -16.12 -2.74
C LEU A 186 -3.17 -16.37 -1.33
N LYS A 187 -3.65 -15.32 -0.64
CA LYS A 187 -4.32 -15.47 0.66
C LYS A 187 -5.58 -16.32 0.56
N LYS A 188 -6.46 -16.02 -0.41
CA LYS A 188 -7.68 -16.82 -0.64
C LYS A 188 -7.36 -18.25 -1.03
N GLU A 189 -6.37 -18.44 -1.89
CA GLU A 189 -5.92 -19.77 -2.30
C GLU A 189 -5.35 -20.58 -1.12
N LYS A 190 -4.60 -19.96 -0.21
CA LYS A 190 -4.15 -20.58 1.06
C LYS A 190 -5.35 -21.06 1.88
N GLU A 191 -6.33 -20.20 2.10
CA GLU A 191 -7.54 -20.50 2.88
C GLU A 191 -8.33 -21.66 2.25
N ASP A 192 -8.52 -21.64 0.94
CA ASP A 192 -9.22 -22.70 0.20
C ASP A 192 -8.46 -24.04 0.24
N GLN A 193 -7.14 -24.01 0.10
CA GLN A 193 -6.29 -25.20 0.19
C GLN A 193 -6.32 -25.79 1.60
N TYR A 194 -6.26 -24.93 2.63
CA TYR A 194 -6.40 -25.32 4.03
C TYR A 194 -7.75 -26.00 4.29
N LEU A 195 -8.86 -25.38 3.87
CA LEU A 195 -10.20 -25.94 4.07
C LEU A 195 -10.35 -27.31 3.39
N LYS A 196 -9.81 -27.48 2.17
CA LYS A 196 -9.82 -28.78 1.47
C LYS A 196 -9.05 -29.85 2.22
N LEU A 197 -7.88 -29.52 2.76
CA LEU A 197 -7.08 -30.45 3.56
C LEU A 197 -7.74 -30.76 4.91
N ASP A 198 -8.32 -29.77 5.58
CA ASP A 198 -9.02 -29.94 6.86
C ASP A 198 -10.23 -30.87 6.73
N VAL A 199 -11.04 -30.71 5.68
CA VAL A 199 -12.17 -31.61 5.39
C VAL A 199 -11.68 -33.04 5.17
N GLU A 200 -10.60 -33.22 4.42
CA GLU A 200 -10.05 -34.55 4.15
C GLU A 200 -9.42 -35.20 5.39
N LYS A 201 -8.74 -34.42 6.24
CA LYS A 201 -8.25 -34.88 7.56
C LYS A 201 -9.41 -35.31 8.44
N LYS A 202 -10.46 -34.50 8.55
CA LYS A 202 -11.68 -34.84 9.31
C LYS A 202 -12.37 -36.09 8.76
N ARG A 203 -12.39 -36.29 7.43
CA ARG A 203 -12.91 -37.51 6.81
C ARG A 203 -12.13 -38.74 7.28
N LEU A 204 -10.79 -38.69 7.29
CA LEU A 204 -9.96 -39.80 7.78
C LEU A 204 -10.14 -40.07 9.26
N GLU A 205 -10.16 -39.02 10.09
CA GLU A 205 -10.38 -39.18 11.53
C GLU A 205 -11.77 -39.72 11.85
N ALA A 206 -12.81 -39.33 11.08
CA ALA A 206 -14.14 -39.88 11.23
C ALA A 206 -14.17 -41.39 10.92
N GLN A 207 -13.54 -41.81 9.83
CA GLN A 207 -13.42 -43.24 9.48
C GLN A 207 -12.65 -44.04 10.54
N GLU A 208 -11.55 -43.49 11.06
CA GLU A 208 -10.77 -44.10 12.13
C GLU A 208 -11.59 -44.25 13.42
N ARG A 209 -12.36 -43.21 13.79
CA ARG A 209 -13.26 -43.26 14.95
C ARG A 209 -14.39 -44.28 14.76
N GLU A 210 -15.02 -44.32 13.60
CA GLU A 210 -16.09 -45.27 13.28
C GLU A 210 -15.60 -46.72 13.37
N GLN A 211 -14.43 -47.01 12.82
CA GLN A 211 -13.85 -48.34 12.87
C GLN A 211 -13.41 -48.73 14.28
N ALA A 212 -12.82 -47.80 15.04
CA ALA A 212 -12.48 -48.03 16.44
C ALA A 212 -13.73 -48.31 17.28
N LEU A 213 -14.83 -47.58 17.05
CA LEU A 213 -16.10 -47.78 17.73
C LEU A 213 -16.72 -49.13 17.37
N LEU A 214 -16.68 -49.55 16.10
CA LEU A 214 -17.16 -50.86 15.68
C LEU A 214 -16.40 -51.99 16.40
N VAL A 215 -15.07 -51.92 16.44
CA VAL A 215 -14.23 -52.92 17.13
C VAL A 215 -14.50 -52.92 18.64
N ALA A 216 -14.61 -51.74 19.26
CA ALA A 216 -14.90 -51.61 20.69
C ALA A 216 -16.27 -52.21 21.06
N ASN A 217 -17.30 -51.94 20.26
CA ASN A 217 -18.64 -52.49 20.46
C ASN A 217 -18.67 -54.02 20.32
N LEU A 218 -17.95 -54.58 19.33
CA LEU A 218 -17.85 -56.03 19.17
C LEU A 218 -17.08 -56.69 20.32
N GLU A 219 -16.00 -56.06 20.77
CA GLU A 219 -15.23 -56.53 21.93
C GLU A 219 -16.09 -56.54 23.19
N GLU A 220 -16.91 -55.51 23.35
CA GLU A 220 -17.86 -55.37 24.45
C GLU A 220 -18.94 -56.47 24.43
N GLN A 221 -19.59 -56.68 23.28
CA GLN A 221 -20.56 -57.76 23.11
C GLN A 221 -19.94 -59.13 23.39
N LEU A 222 -18.68 -59.33 22.98
CA LEU A 222 -17.95 -60.57 23.20
C LEU A 222 -17.70 -60.80 24.70
N ARG A 223 -17.28 -59.76 25.43
CA ARG A 223 -17.14 -59.83 26.90
C ARG A 223 -18.47 -60.13 27.59
N ASP A 224 -19.56 -59.50 27.16
CA ASP A 224 -20.88 -59.71 27.76
C ASP A 224 -21.39 -61.14 27.56
N LYS A 225 -21.24 -61.67 26.34
CA LYS A 225 -21.59 -63.06 26.04
C LYS A 225 -20.69 -64.04 26.80
N GLN A 226 -19.41 -63.72 27.01
CA GLN A 226 -18.52 -64.52 27.85
C GLN A 226 -18.96 -64.54 29.31
N ILE A 227 -19.32 -63.40 29.89
CA ILE A 227 -19.86 -63.29 31.26
C ILE A 227 -21.10 -64.18 31.40
N MET A 228 -22.05 -64.04 30.48
CA MET A 228 -23.29 -64.82 30.44
C MET A 228 -23.01 -66.33 30.45
N ILE A 229 -22.13 -66.79 29.55
CA ILE A 229 -21.80 -68.22 29.42
C ILE A 229 -21.04 -68.74 30.64
N GLN A 230 -20.14 -67.96 31.24
CA GLN A 230 -19.41 -68.37 32.44
C GLN A 230 -20.34 -68.54 33.65
N LEU A 231 -21.33 -67.65 33.80
CA LEU A 231 -22.33 -67.75 34.87
C LEU A 231 -23.22 -68.99 34.66
N LEU A 232 -23.70 -69.23 33.44
CA LEU A 232 -24.47 -70.44 33.11
C LEU A 232 -23.68 -71.75 33.26
N LYS A 233 -22.35 -71.73 33.12
CA LYS A 233 -21.50 -72.92 33.29
C LYS A 233 -21.30 -73.34 34.74
N ARG A 234 -21.59 -72.48 35.72
CA ARG A 234 -21.17 -72.65 37.13
C ARG A 234 -22.04 -73.67 37.87
N GLY A 235 -21.92 -74.94 37.49
CA GLY A 235 -22.60 -76.07 38.12
C GLY A 235 -23.98 -76.39 37.53
N ASP A 236 -24.62 -75.45 36.82
CA ASP A 236 -25.94 -75.69 36.21
C ASP A 236 -25.93 -76.72 35.11
N LEU A 237 -24.97 -76.65 34.18
CA LEU A 237 -24.98 -77.54 33.02
C LEU A 237 -24.80 -79.01 33.37
N GLN A 238 -23.87 -79.32 34.28
CA GLN A 238 -23.66 -80.69 34.74
C GLN A 238 -24.89 -81.19 35.49
N ARG A 239 -25.49 -80.35 36.35
CA ARG A 239 -26.74 -80.67 37.04
C ARG A 239 -27.87 -80.95 36.06
N ILE A 240 -28.12 -80.07 35.09
CA ILE A 240 -29.20 -80.20 34.12
C ILE A 240 -29.03 -81.48 33.28
N GLU A 241 -27.81 -81.81 32.86
CA GLU A 241 -27.52 -83.04 32.12
C GLU A 241 -27.75 -84.31 32.99
N GLU A 242 -27.31 -84.28 34.26
CA GLU A 242 -27.57 -85.37 35.21
C GLU A 242 -29.06 -85.53 35.54
N GLU A 243 -29.79 -84.42 35.73
CA GLU A 243 -31.23 -84.40 35.96
C GLU A 243 -32.01 -84.96 34.77
N LYS A 244 -31.66 -84.55 33.54
CA LYS A 244 -32.26 -85.10 32.31
C LYS A 244 -32.10 -86.62 32.27
N LYS A 245 -30.88 -87.12 32.53
CA LYS A 245 -30.61 -88.57 32.55
C LYS A 245 -31.42 -89.30 33.63
N ASN A 246 -31.53 -88.74 34.84
CA ASN A 246 -32.34 -89.34 35.91
C ASN A 246 -33.84 -89.37 35.53
N LEU A 247 -34.33 -88.33 34.86
CA LEU A 247 -35.72 -88.28 34.36
C LEU A 247 -35.96 -89.30 33.26
N GLU A 248 -34.99 -89.54 32.36
CA GLU A 248 -35.04 -90.61 31.36
C GLU A 248 -35.16 -91.99 32.03
N ASP A 249 -34.34 -92.29 33.05
CA ASP A 249 -34.40 -93.55 33.80
C ASP A 249 -35.76 -93.76 34.53
N ILE A 250 -36.32 -92.67 35.09
CA ILE A 250 -37.65 -92.68 35.73
C ILE A 250 -38.75 -92.89 34.69
N ARG A 251 -38.67 -92.20 33.55
CA ARG A 251 -39.63 -92.34 32.44
C ARG A 251 -39.66 -93.77 31.91
N GLU A 252 -38.50 -94.37 31.67
CA GLU A 252 -38.40 -95.78 31.25
C GLU A 252 -39.04 -96.72 32.28
N SER A 253 -38.87 -96.44 33.56
CA SER A 253 -39.49 -97.22 34.64
C SER A 253 -41.02 -97.06 34.69
N LEU A 254 -41.53 -95.84 34.49
CA LEU A 254 -42.98 -95.57 34.41
C LEU A 254 -43.62 -96.23 33.19
N LEU A 255 -42.93 -96.21 32.04
CA LEU A 255 -43.40 -96.88 30.82
C LEU A 255 -43.46 -98.40 30.99
N ARG A 256 -42.46 -99.01 31.63
CA ARG A 256 -42.50 -100.45 31.97
C ARG A 256 -43.71 -100.82 32.83
N VAL A 257 -44.02 -100.02 33.84
CA VAL A 257 -45.22 -100.23 34.69
C VAL A 257 -46.51 -100.05 33.87
N LYS A 258 -46.54 -99.10 32.94
CA LYS A 258 -47.68 -98.86 32.04
C LYS A 258 -47.91 -100.03 31.07
N GLU A 259 -46.84 -100.59 30.52
CA GLU A 259 -46.88 -101.77 29.66
C GLU A 259 -47.38 -102.99 30.45
N ALA A 260 -46.83 -103.26 31.63
CA ALA A 260 -47.24 -104.38 32.50
C ALA A 260 -48.72 -104.32 32.91
N ARG A 261 -49.25 -103.11 33.21
CA ARG A 261 -50.68 -102.90 33.49
C ARG A 261 -51.61 -103.25 32.33
N SER A 262 -51.12 -103.21 31.10
CA SER A 262 -51.91 -103.58 29.91
C SER A 262 -51.91 -105.09 29.64
N GLU A 263 -50.97 -105.83 30.25
CA GLU A 263 -50.74 -107.26 30.04
C GLU A 263 -51.27 -108.16 31.20
N ALA A 264 -51.41 -107.65 32.44
CA ALA A 264 -51.95 -108.41 33.59
C ALA A 264 -52.54 -107.52 34.73
N GLU A 265 -53.32 -108.12 35.63
CA GLU A 265 -54.05 -107.48 36.74
C GLU A 265 -53.09 -106.94 37.85
N GLU A 266 -52.91 -105.61 37.85
CA GLU A 266 -52.49 -104.67 38.92
C GLU A 266 -51.37 -105.04 39.91
N ASP A 267 -50.10 -104.83 39.52
CA ASP A 267 -49.00 -104.60 40.48
C ASP A 267 -48.98 -103.12 40.94
N CYS A 268 -49.85 -102.78 41.91
CA CYS A 268 -49.85 -101.45 42.52
C CYS A 268 -48.54 -101.12 43.26
N GLU A 269 -47.83 -102.13 43.77
CA GLU A 269 -46.57 -101.97 44.50
C GLU A 269 -45.42 -101.47 43.61
N GLU A 270 -45.33 -101.94 42.36
CA GLU A 270 -44.30 -101.47 41.42
C GLU A 270 -44.53 -100.02 40.99
N LEU A 271 -45.81 -99.63 40.78
CA LEU A 271 -46.15 -98.25 40.51
C LEU A 271 -45.76 -97.33 41.67
N GLU A 272 -46.17 -97.68 42.90
CA GLU A 272 -45.83 -96.90 44.09
C GLU A 272 -44.32 -96.76 44.25
N LYS A 273 -43.55 -97.81 43.97
CA LYS A 273 -42.08 -97.78 44.02
C LYS A 273 -41.48 -96.80 42.99
N VAL A 274 -41.95 -96.82 41.74
CA VAL A 274 -41.44 -95.89 40.71
C VAL A 274 -41.85 -94.45 41.02
N GLN A 275 -43.07 -94.23 41.52
CA GLN A 275 -43.49 -92.90 41.94
C GLN A 275 -42.74 -92.41 43.19
N CYS A 276 -42.40 -93.29 44.14
CA CYS A 276 -41.49 -92.97 45.24
C CYS A 276 -40.11 -92.55 44.74
N ASN A 277 -39.55 -93.25 43.73
CA ASN A 277 -38.27 -92.86 43.12
C ASN A 277 -38.34 -91.46 42.49
N PHE A 278 -39.45 -91.11 41.84
CA PHE A 278 -39.67 -89.76 41.31
C PHE A 278 -39.74 -88.71 42.43
N MET A 279 -40.44 -89.00 43.53
CA MET A 279 -40.49 -88.09 44.68
C MET A 279 -39.14 -87.94 45.37
N ASP A 280 -38.34 -89.01 45.44
CA ASP A 280 -36.97 -88.97 45.97
C ASP A 280 -36.05 -88.15 45.05
N PHE A 281 -36.19 -88.29 43.73
CA PHE A 281 -35.55 -87.42 42.75
C PHE A 281 -35.92 -85.96 42.98
N LYS A 282 -37.20 -85.64 43.13
CA LYS A 282 -37.66 -84.27 43.43
C LYS A 282 -37.12 -83.71 44.73
N ARG A 283 -37.02 -84.54 45.78
CA ARG A 283 -36.41 -84.14 47.05
C ARG A 283 -34.91 -83.83 46.89
N LYS A 284 -34.20 -84.65 46.10
CA LYS A 284 -32.79 -84.42 45.77
C LYS A 284 -32.62 -83.14 44.95
N GLN A 285 -33.44 -82.94 43.91
CA GLN A 285 -33.47 -81.75 43.08
C GLN A 285 -33.71 -80.49 43.92
N LEU A 286 -34.72 -80.49 44.79
CA LEU A 286 -35.01 -79.37 45.68
C LEU A 286 -33.82 -79.04 46.62
N GLY A 287 -33.13 -80.07 47.11
CA GLY A 287 -31.90 -79.91 47.89
C GLY A 287 -30.79 -79.23 47.09
N GLN A 288 -30.52 -79.73 45.88
CA GLN A 288 -29.50 -79.17 44.98
C GLN A 288 -29.81 -77.72 44.58
N LEU A 289 -31.07 -77.42 44.25
CA LEU A 289 -31.51 -76.05 43.93
C LEU A 289 -31.41 -75.11 45.13
N THR A 290 -31.66 -75.60 46.35
CA THR A 290 -31.51 -74.80 47.58
C THR A 290 -30.06 -74.49 47.90
N ASP A 291 -29.15 -75.44 47.69
CA ASP A 291 -27.71 -75.21 47.86
C ASP A 291 -27.21 -74.22 46.80
N LEU A 292 -27.64 -74.36 45.55
CA LEU A 292 -27.24 -73.42 44.49
C LEU A 292 -27.82 -72.02 44.68
N GLU A 293 -29.07 -71.88 45.11
CA GLU A 293 -29.65 -70.57 45.47
C GLU A 293 -28.77 -69.85 46.51
N ARG A 294 -28.32 -70.60 47.54
CA ARG A 294 -27.45 -70.06 48.58
C ARG A 294 -26.13 -69.56 47.98
N ASP A 295 -25.52 -70.34 47.10
CA ASP A 295 -24.25 -69.99 46.45
C ASP A 295 -24.39 -68.76 45.54
N LEU A 296 -25.47 -68.67 44.77
CA LEU A 296 -25.75 -67.53 43.90
C LEU A 296 -26.07 -66.25 44.68
N VAL A 297 -26.82 -66.36 45.78
CA VAL A 297 -27.08 -65.22 46.67
C VAL A 297 -25.80 -64.75 47.35
N GLN A 298 -24.91 -65.67 47.74
CA GLN A 298 -23.58 -65.32 48.26
C GLN A 298 -22.74 -64.61 47.20
N GLU A 299 -22.73 -65.10 45.96
CA GLU A 299 -22.04 -64.46 44.84
C GLU A 299 -22.59 -63.06 44.55
N ARG A 300 -23.91 -62.89 44.52
CA ARG A 300 -24.56 -61.58 44.36
C ARG A 300 -24.08 -60.60 45.42
N ASN A 301 -24.13 -61.00 46.69
CA ASN A 301 -23.67 -60.16 47.80
C ASN A 301 -22.16 -59.86 47.72
N HIS A 302 -21.37 -60.80 47.19
CA HIS A 302 -19.94 -60.59 46.98
C HIS A 302 -19.67 -59.58 45.87
N LEU A 303 -20.36 -59.70 44.73
CA LEU A 303 -20.29 -58.77 43.61
C LEU A 303 -20.75 -57.36 44.02
N GLU A 304 -21.85 -57.24 44.77
CA GLU A 304 -22.32 -55.95 45.32
C GLU A 304 -21.25 -55.26 46.18
N LYS A 305 -20.60 -56.00 47.08
CA LYS A 305 -19.49 -55.47 47.89
C LYS A 305 -18.31 -55.03 47.03
N GLN A 306 -17.90 -55.89 46.10
CA GLN A 306 -16.80 -55.60 45.19
C GLN A 306 -17.08 -54.42 44.26
N MET A 307 -18.33 -54.16 43.91
CA MET A 307 -18.74 -52.99 43.13
C MET A 307 -18.61 -51.71 43.96
N ILE A 308 -19.08 -51.72 45.21
CA ILE A 308 -18.92 -50.59 46.13
C ILE A 308 -17.43 -50.26 46.31
N GLU A 309 -16.59 -51.28 46.54
CA GLU A 309 -15.14 -51.10 46.66
C GLU A 309 -14.49 -50.52 45.39
N GLU A 310 -14.88 -50.95 44.19
CA GLU A 310 -14.35 -50.38 42.94
C GLU A 310 -14.87 -48.97 42.67
N GLN A 311 -16.11 -48.67 43.07
CA GLN A 311 -16.67 -47.32 42.96
C GLN A 311 -15.92 -46.35 43.88
N GLU A 312 -15.67 -46.73 45.13
CA GLU A 312 -14.87 -45.95 46.08
C GLU A 312 -13.43 -45.73 45.56
N ASN A 313 -12.82 -46.78 44.99
CA ASN A 313 -11.49 -46.67 44.37
C ASN A 313 -11.50 -45.74 43.15
N LEU A 314 -12.54 -45.81 42.32
CA LEU A 314 -12.71 -44.95 41.15
C LEU A 314 -12.86 -43.48 41.55
N ASP A 315 -13.69 -43.21 42.56
CA ASP A 315 -13.90 -41.86 43.09
C ASP A 315 -12.61 -41.30 43.70
N TYR A 316 -11.85 -42.12 44.43
CA TYR A 316 -10.52 -41.75 44.91
C TYR A 316 -9.56 -41.41 43.76
N LEU A 317 -9.47 -42.26 42.73
CA LEU A 317 -8.61 -41.99 41.57
C LEU A 317 -9.01 -40.72 40.82
N LYS A 318 -10.32 -40.47 40.65
CA LYS A 318 -10.86 -39.24 40.06
C LYS A 318 -10.52 -38.01 40.90
N GLN A 319 -10.62 -38.12 42.21
CA GLN A 319 -10.22 -37.05 43.13
C GLN A 319 -8.73 -36.74 43.02
N VAL A 320 -7.84 -37.73 43.10
CA VAL A 320 -6.39 -37.56 42.97
C VAL A 320 -6.03 -36.88 41.66
N HIS A 321 -6.62 -37.34 40.55
CA HIS A 321 -6.40 -36.73 39.24
C HIS A 321 -6.85 -35.26 39.19
N THR A 322 -8.01 -34.96 39.79
CA THR A 322 -8.54 -33.58 39.85
C THR A 322 -7.67 -32.68 40.73
N GLU A 323 -7.16 -33.19 41.85
CA GLU A 323 -6.24 -32.48 42.73
C GLU A 323 -4.94 -32.14 41.99
N HIS A 324 -4.32 -33.10 41.30
CA HIS A 324 -3.11 -32.86 40.52
C HIS A 324 -3.31 -31.83 39.40
N LEU A 325 -4.44 -31.87 38.68
CA LEU A 325 -4.81 -30.84 37.70
C LEU A 325 -4.95 -29.44 38.32
N ASN A 326 -5.44 -29.35 39.55
CA ASN A 326 -5.64 -28.07 40.25
C ASN A 326 -4.34 -27.49 40.82
N PHE A 327 -3.40 -28.34 41.27
CA PHE A 327 -2.12 -27.91 41.82
C PHE A 327 -1.09 -27.55 40.73
N ASP A 328 -1.16 -28.17 39.55
CA ASP A 328 -0.13 -28.06 38.52
C ASP A 328 -0.49 -27.09 37.36
N LYS A 329 -0.93 -25.87 37.70
CA LYS A 329 -1.31 -24.84 36.71
C LYS A 329 -0.15 -24.31 35.85
N ASN A 330 1.10 -24.65 36.17
CA ASN A 330 2.28 -24.06 35.54
C ASN A 330 3.06 -25.00 34.61
N THR A 331 2.90 -26.32 34.70
CA THR A 331 3.32 -27.31 33.68
C THR A 331 2.80 -28.69 34.08
N PRO A 332 1.62 -29.13 33.62
CA PRO A 332 1.13 -30.47 33.94
C PRO A 332 2.10 -31.52 33.40
N ASP A 333 2.63 -32.37 34.27
CA ASP A 333 3.39 -33.54 33.83
C ASP A 333 2.45 -34.47 33.04
N THR A 334 2.55 -34.35 31.72
CA THR A 334 1.67 -35.02 30.76
C THR A 334 1.81 -36.54 30.88
N ALA A 335 2.96 -37.06 31.30
CA ALA A 335 3.17 -38.48 31.49
C ALA A 335 2.39 -39.01 32.71
N LEU A 336 2.42 -38.28 33.82
CA LEU A 336 1.67 -38.63 35.03
C LEU A 336 0.16 -38.55 34.80
N ALA A 337 -0.32 -37.49 34.12
CA ALA A 337 -1.73 -37.35 33.78
C ALA A 337 -2.26 -38.50 32.89
N VAL A 338 -1.44 -38.97 31.94
CA VAL A 338 -1.78 -40.14 31.10
C VAL A 338 -1.82 -41.42 31.93
N GLU A 339 -0.87 -41.62 32.85
CA GLU A 339 -0.85 -42.78 33.73
C GLU A 339 -2.09 -42.83 34.64
N GLU A 340 -2.46 -41.72 35.25
CA GLU A 340 -3.68 -41.58 36.06
C GLU A 340 -4.95 -41.83 35.26
N CYS A 341 -5.05 -41.26 34.06
CA CYS A 341 -6.16 -41.53 33.15
C CYS A 341 -6.27 -43.01 32.79
N ASN A 342 -5.15 -43.71 32.64
CA ASN A 342 -5.14 -45.16 32.40
C ASN A 342 -5.59 -45.95 33.62
N LYS A 343 -5.18 -45.56 34.83
CA LYS A 343 -5.66 -46.17 36.10
C LYS A 343 -7.16 -45.98 36.28
N ILE A 344 -7.69 -44.79 36.01
CA ILE A 344 -9.13 -44.50 36.02
C ILE A 344 -9.87 -45.39 35.03
N ARG A 345 -9.44 -45.43 33.76
CA ARG A 345 -10.08 -46.27 32.72
C ARG A 345 -10.09 -47.75 33.10
N LEU A 346 -9.00 -48.25 33.65
CA LEU A 346 -8.91 -49.65 34.09
C LEU A 346 -9.86 -49.92 35.27
N CYS A 347 -10.02 -48.97 36.19
CA CYS A 347 -10.96 -49.08 37.31
C CYS A 347 -12.42 -49.05 36.82
N GLU A 348 -12.77 -48.13 35.90
CA GLU A 348 -14.09 -48.05 35.25
C GLU A 348 -14.43 -49.35 34.52
N TYR A 349 -13.46 -49.92 33.80
CA TYR A 349 -13.63 -51.22 33.13
C TYR A 349 -13.95 -52.35 34.13
N ARG A 350 -13.19 -52.46 35.23
CA ARG A 350 -13.46 -53.50 36.25
C ARG A 350 -14.82 -53.32 36.91
N LEU A 351 -15.21 -52.08 37.20
CA LEU A 351 -16.52 -51.75 37.76
C LEU A 351 -17.64 -52.17 36.81
N HIS A 352 -17.59 -51.74 35.55
CA HIS A 352 -18.58 -52.11 34.54
C HIS A 352 -18.67 -53.63 34.33
N HIS A 353 -17.55 -54.34 34.39
CA HIS A 353 -17.55 -55.79 34.29
C HIS A 353 -18.34 -56.44 35.44
N LYS A 354 -18.12 -55.98 36.68
CA LYS A 354 -18.84 -56.46 37.87
C LYS A 354 -20.32 -56.09 37.82
N GLU A 355 -20.66 -54.88 37.38
CA GLU A 355 -22.04 -54.44 37.17
C GLU A 355 -22.80 -55.38 36.22
N ARG A 356 -22.20 -55.75 35.09
CA ARG A 356 -22.84 -56.65 34.11
C ARG A 356 -23.01 -58.06 34.64
N GLN A 357 -22.02 -58.58 35.37
CA GLN A 357 -22.15 -59.87 36.05
C GLN A 357 -23.32 -59.86 37.04
N LEU A 358 -23.41 -58.82 37.87
CA LEU A 358 -24.47 -58.67 38.86
C LEU A 358 -25.85 -58.53 38.21
N LEU A 359 -25.97 -57.69 37.16
CA LEU A 359 -27.22 -57.51 36.42
C LEU A 359 -27.68 -58.81 35.78
N TYR A 360 -26.77 -59.59 35.19
CA TYR A 360 -27.13 -60.88 34.61
C TYR A 360 -27.63 -61.87 35.67
N LEU A 361 -26.92 -61.96 36.79
CA LEU A 361 -27.27 -62.81 37.92
C LEU A 361 -28.66 -62.49 38.48
N ILE A 362 -28.96 -61.19 38.70
CA ILE A 362 -30.24 -60.73 39.26
C ILE A 362 -31.39 -60.90 38.27
N ASN A 363 -31.19 -60.58 36.99
CA ASN A 363 -32.29 -60.50 36.03
C ASN A 363 -32.59 -61.82 35.30
N ASN A 364 -31.65 -62.76 35.24
CA ASN A 364 -31.81 -63.99 34.45
C ASN A 364 -31.62 -65.24 35.32
N HIS A 365 -30.47 -65.37 35.96
CA HIS A 365 -30.06 -66.64 36.55
C HIS A 365 -30.81 -66.96 37.86
N LEU A 366 -30.85 -66.01 38.79
CA LEU A 366 -31.54 -66.19 40.07
C LEU A 366 -33.06 -66.38 39.91
N PRO A 367 -33.78 -65.59 39.08
CA PRO A 367 -35.22 -65.81 38.84
C PRO A 367 -35.52 -67.18 38.23
N ALA A 368 -34.77 -67.61 37.22
CA ALA A 368 -34.97 -68.91 36.57
C ALA A 368 -34.79 -70.08 37.55
N LEU A 369 -33.79 -69.99 38.43
CA LEU A 369 -33.56 -70.99 39.47
C LEU A 369 -34.67 -71.00 40.53
N LEU A 370 -35.15 -69.83 40.95
CA LEU A 370 -36.25 -69.73 41.92
C LEU A 370 -37.54 -70.32 41.36
N GLU A 371 -37.83 -70.08 40.08
CA GLU A 371 -38.98 -70.70 39.41
C GLU A 371 -38.86 -72.23 39.34
N GLU A 372 -37.67 -72.75 39.00
CA GLU A 372 -37.43 -74.20 38.99
C GLU A 372 -37.59 -74.82 40.39
N LYS A 373 -37.03 -74.16 41.41
CA LYS A 373 -37.16 -74.57 42.80
C LYS A 373 -38.62 -74.60 43.25
N GLN A 374 -39.38 -73.57 42.88
CA GLN A 374 -40.82 -73.48 43.15
C GLN A 374 -41.57 -74.62 42.47
N ARG A 375 -41.29 -74.90 41.18
CA ARG A 375 -41.87 -76.04 40.47
C ARG A 375 -41.56 -77.38 41.14
N ALA A 376 -40.32 -77.60 41.59
CA ALA A 376 -39.95 -78.82 42.30
C ALA A 376 -40.67 -78.96 43.65
N SER A 377 -40.84 -77.86 44.39
CA SER A 377 -41.62 -77.84 45.64
C SER A 377 -43.09 -78.15 45.40
N GLU A 378 -43.71 -77.57 44.37
CA GLU A 378 -45.11 -77.80 44.06
C GLU A 378 -45.42 -79.26 43.70
N VAL A 379 -44.49 -79.95 43.01
CA VAL A 379 -44.63 -81.38 42.73
C VAL A 379 -44.57 -82.19 44.04
N LEU A 380 -43.66 -81.84 44.95
CA LEU A 380 -43.57 -82.49 46.26
C LEU A 380 -44.84 -82.27 47.11
N ASP A 381 -45.40 -81.07 47.09
CA ASP A 381 -46.61 -80.70 47.84
C ASP A 381 -47.86 -81.40 47.31
N ARG A 382 -47.93 -81.67 45.99
CA ARG A 382 -49.04 -82.41 45.36
C ARG A 382 -49.05 -83.90 45.72
N GLY A 383 -47.88 -84.50 46.00
CA GLY A 383 -47.76 -85.91 46.35
C GLY A 383 -47.90 -86.88 45.17
N LEU A 384 -48.13 -88.17 45.46
CA LEU A 384 -48.28 -89.22 44.45
C LEU A 384 -49.55 -88.99 43.61
N GLN A 385 -49.41 -89.04 42.29
CA GLN A 385 -50.51 -88.82 41.34
C GLN A 385 -50.89 -90.10 40.60
N SER A 386 -51.78 -90.03 39.61
CA SER A 386 -51.99 -91.16 38.70
C SER A 386 -50.74 -91.40 37.84
N LEU A 387 -50.54 -92.65 37.38
CA LEU A 387 -49.44 -93.02 36.49
C LEU A 387 -49.33 -92.10 35.27
N ASP A 388 -50.44 -91.83 34.58
CA ASP A 388 -50.44 -90.98 33.39
C ASP A 388 -50.06 -89.52 33.72
N ASN A 389 -50.47 -89.01 34.88
CA ASN A 389 -50.09 -87.67 35.31
C ASN A 389 -48.60 -87.59 35.67
N THR A 390 -48.07 -88.58 36.40
CA THR A 390 -46.63 -88.64 36.73
C THR A 390 -45.79 -88.75 35.46
N LEU A 391 -46.21 -89.57 34.49
CA LEU A 391 -45.51 -89.71 33.22
C LEU A 391 -45.50 -88.38 32.45
N TYR A 392 -46.63 -87.68 32.40
CA TYR A 392 -46.72 -86.36 31.76
C TYR A 392 -45.80 -85.33 32.44
N GLU A 393 -45.77 -85.28 33.78
CA GLU A 393 -44.88 -84.37 34.51
C GLU A 393 -43.40 -84.65 34.23
N VAL A 394 -43.01 -85.93 34.20
CA VAL A 394 -41.63 -86.35 33.86
C VAL A 394 -41.28 -85.99 32.42
N GLU A 395 -42.15 -86.26 31.46
CA GLU A 395 -41.92 -85.95 30.04
C GLU A 395 -41.79 -84.43 29.82
N LYS A 396 -42.67 -83.65 30.45
CA LYS A 396 -42.64 -82.19 30.39
C LYS A 396 -41.34 -81.62 30.97
N GLU A 397 -40.91 -82.10 32.13
CA GLU A 397 -39.67 -81.63 32.73
C GLU A 397 -38.44 -82.05 31.93
N MET A 398 -38.42 -83.27 31.39
CA MET A 398 -37.34 -83.73 30.51
C MET A 398 -37.21 -82.85 29.26
N GLU A 399 -38.33 -82.44 28.65
CA GLU A 399 -38.36 -81.49 27.53
C GLU A 399 -37.84 -80.11 27.96
N GLU A 400 -38.23 -79.60 29.14
CA GLU A 400 -37.70 -78.34 29.69
C GLU A 400 -36.17 -78.40 29.87
N LYS A 401 -35.62 -79.53 30.35
CA LYS A 401 -34.16 -79.73 30.50
C LYS A 401 -33.44 -79.81 29.16
N GLU A 402 -34.03 -80.46 28.17
CA GLU A 402 -33.49 -80.50 26.81
C GLU A 402 -33.47 -79.12 26.15
N GLU A 403 -34.52 -78.32 26.36
CA GLU A 403 -34.57 -76.94 25.87
C GLU A 403 -33.48 -76.08 26.52
N GLN A 404 -33.28 -76.18 27.84
CA GLN A 404 -32.20 -75.47 28.54
C GLN A 404 -30.81 -75.82 27.97
N LEU A 405 -30.54 -77.10 27.72
CA LEU A 405 -29.29 -77.54 27.10
C LEU A 405 -29.14 -77.04 25.66
N ALA A 406 -30.23 -77.01 24.88
CA ALA A 406 -30.24 -76.47 23.52
C ALA A 406 -29.95 -74.96 23.50
N GLN A 407 -30.57 -74.20 24.41
CA GLN A 407 -30.33 -72.76 24.58
C GLN A 407 -28.86 -72.47 24.93
N TYR A 408 -28.27 -73.30 25.80
CA TYR A 408 -26.84 -73.18 26.11
C TYR A 408 -25.95 -73.48 24.90
N ARG A 409 -26.23 -74.55 24.14
CA ARG A 409 -25.47 -74.89 22.91
C ARG A 409 -25.59 -73.78 21.87
N ALA A 410 -26.78 -73.22 21.68
CA ALA A 410 -27.00 -72.07 20.80
C ALA A 410 -26.18 -70.86 21.25
N SER A 411 -26.24 -70.50 22.54
CA SER A 411 -25.46 -69.40 23.12
C SER A 411 -23.95 -69.59 22.94
N ALA A 412 -23.44 -70.81 23.13
CA ALA A 412 -22.04 -71.13 22.91
C ALA A 412 -21.63 -70.99 21.43
N SER A 413 -22.49 -71.41 20.49
CA SER A 413 -22.28 -71.21 19.06
C SER A 413 -22.31 -69.72 18.68
N GLU A 414 -23.22 -68.93 19.26
CA GLU A 414 -23.26 -67.47 19.06
C GLU A 414 -21.98 -66.81 19.54
N LEU A 415 -21.45 -67.19 20.70
CA LEU A 415 -20.18 -66.67 21.21
C LEU A 415 -19.03 -66.96 20.23
N GLN A 416 -18.99 -68.16 19.66
CA GLN A 416 -17.97 -68.51 18.66
C GLN A 416 -18.10 -67.65 17.39
N GLN A 417 -19.32 -67.49 16.86
CA GLN A 417 -19.56 -66.63 15.69
C GLN A 417 -19.18 -65.17 15.96
N LEU A 418 -19.49 -64.66 17.16
CA LEU A 418 -19.12 -63.32 17.58
C LEU A 418 -17.60 -63.17 17.70
N GLN A 419 -16.89 -64.19 18.20
CA GLN A 419 -15.44 -64.21 18.23
C GLN A 419 -14.83 -64.16 16.82
N GLU A 420 -15.33 -64.98 15.90
CA GLU A 420 -14.88 -64.97 14.49
C GLU A 420 -15.14 -63.59 13.83
N THR A 421 -16.30 -62.99 14.09
CA THR A 421 -16.66 -61.65 13.58
C THR A 421 -15.77 -60.56 14.16
N PHE A 422 -15.48 -60.62 15.47
CA PHE A 422 -14.57 -59.70 16.13
C PHE A 422 -13.15 -59.83 15.57
N GLU A 423 -12.62 -61.04 15.45
CA GLU A 423 -11.27 -61.28 14.92
C GLU A 423 -11.15 -60.80 13.47
N PHE A 424 -12.16 -61.08 12.64
CA PHE A 424 -12.22 -60.57 11.27
C PHE A 424 -12.22 -59.03 11.25
N THR A 425 -13.11 -58.40 12.02
CA THR A 425 -13.27 -56.94 12.05
C THR A 425 -12.03 -56.24 12.60
N ALA A 426 -11.43 -56.78 13.66
CA ALA A 426 -10.18 -56.27 14.23
C ALA A 426 -9.01 -56.39 13.23
N ASN A 427 -8.96 -57.47 12.45
CA ASN A 427 -7.97 -57.61 11.39
C ASN A 427 -8.18 -56.62 10.25
N VAL A 428 -9.43 -56.39 9.83
CA VAL A 428 -9.77 -55.34 8.84
C VAL A 428 -9.36 -53.97 9.37
N ALA A 429 -9.72 -53.63 10.62
CA ALA A 429 -9.36 -52.37 11.26
C ALA A 429 -7.83 -52.13 11.26
N ARG A 430 -7.03 -53.15 11.59
CA ARG A 430 -5.55 -53.06 11.56
C ARG A 430 -4.98 -52.85 10.16
N GLN A 431 -5.66 -53.32 9.10
CA GLN A 431 -5.22 -53.07 7.73
C GLN A 431 -5.65 -51.68 7.27
N GLU A 432 -6.86 -51.25 7.60
CA GLU A 432 -7.35 -49.90 7.32
C GLU A 432 -6.53 -48.84 8.03
N GLU A 433 -6.11 -49.07 9.28
CA GLU A 433 -5.20 -48.18 10.01
C GLU A 433 -3.89 -47.94 9.23
N LYS A 434 -3.33 -48.98 8.59
CA LYS A 434 -2.13 -48.84 7.74
C LYS A 434 -2.42 -48.03 6.48
N VAL A 435 -3.62 -48.16 5.91
CA VAL A 435 -4.05 -47.37 4.74
C VAL A 435 -4.20 -45.91 5.16
N TRP A 436 -4.95 -45.62 6.22
CA TRP A 436 -5.12 -44.26 6.73
C TRP A 436 -3.81 -43.62 7.15
N LYS A 437 -2.87 -44.36 7.72
CA LYS A 437 -1.53 -43.84 8.03
C LYS A 437 -0.81 -43.35 6.77
N LYS A 438 -0.86 -44.13 5.68
CA LYS A 438 -0.30 -43.71 4.39
C LYS A 438 -1.06 -42.53 3.79
N GLU A 439 -2.39 -42.50 3.92
CA GLU A 439 -3.20 -41.36 3.44
C GLU A 439 -2.89 -40.09 4.23
N LYS A 440 -2.72 -40.16 5.55
CA LYS A 440 -2.26 -39.04 6.40
C LYS A 440 -0.88 -38.55 5.95
N GLU A 441 0.08 -39.44 5.71
CA GLU A 441 1.41 -39.08 5.16
C GLU A 441 1.32 -38.39 3.79
N ILE A 442 0.41 -38.85 2.92
CA ILE A 442 0.15 -38.20 1.62
C ILE A 442 -0.44 -36.80 1.81
N LEU A 443 -1.39 -36.61 2.74
CA LEU A 443 -1.97 -35.31 3.04
C LEU A 443 -0.94 -34.35 3.64
N GLU A 444 -0.08 -34.82 4.53
CA GLU A 444 1.02 -34.03 5.10
C GLU A 444 2.02 -33.61 4.02
N SER A 445 2.42 -34.54 3.14
CA SER A 445 3.27 -34.24 1.99
C SER A 445 2.63 -33.20 1.06
N ARG A 446 1.33 -33.33 0.78
CA ARG A 446 0.58 -32.37 -0.02
C ARG A 446 0.47 -31.00 0.65
N GLN A 447 0.20 -30.95 1.96
CA GLN A 447 0.18 -29.71 2.74
C GLN A 447 1.53 -29.01 2.68
N LYS A 448 2.62 -29.78 2.82
CA LYS A 448 3.99 -29.25 2.70
C LYS A 448 4.26 -28.68 1.30
N GLN A 449 3.90 -29.40 0.24
CA GLN A 449 4.06 -28.93 -1.13
C GLN A 449 3.27 -27.64 -1.40
N GLN A 450 2.02 -27.56 -0.92
CA GLN A 450 1.17 -26.37 -1.02
C GLN A 450 1.77 -25.18 -0.29
N ARG A 451 2.29 -25.40 0.92
CA ARG A 451 2.97 -24.38 1.73
C ARG A 451 4.23 -23.86 1.05
N GLU A 452 5.08 -24.75 0.54
CA GLU A 452 6.31 -24.38 -0.18
C GLU A 452 6.00 -23.60 -1.45
N ALA A 453 4.98 -24.01 -2.21
CA ALA A 453 4.54 -23.29 -3.41
C ALA A 453 4.02 -21.88 -3.08
N LEU A 454 3.25 -21.74 -2.00
CA LEU A 454 2.77 -20.44 -1.51
C LEU A 454 3.94 -19.54 -1.08
N GLU A 455 4.89 -20.06 -0.30
CA GLU A 455 6.09 -19.33 0.13
C GLU A 455 6.92 -18.85 -1.07
N GLN A 456 7.12 -19.72 -2.07
CA GLN A 456 7.82 -19.36 -3.31
C GLN A 456 7.09 -18.25 -4.09
N ALA A 457 5.76 -18.31 -4.17
CA ALA A 457 4.95 -17.29 -4.83
C ALA A 457 5.01 -15.94 -4.11
N VAL A 458 4.90 -15.94 -2.78
CA VAL A 458 5.04 -14.74 -1.95
C VAL A 458 6.45 -14.16 -2.07
N ALA A 459 7.49 -14.99 -2.03
CA ALA A 459 8.89 -14.55 -2.22
C ALA A 459 9.12 -13.96 -3.62
N LYS A 460 8.46 -14.46 -4.66
CA LYS A 460 8.51 -13.88 -6.01
C LYS A 460 7.89 -12.48 -6.04
N LEU A 461 6.73 -12.31 -5.42
CA LEU A 461 6.06 -11.01 -5.28
C LEU A 461 6.86 -10.04 -4.42
N GLU A 462 7.52 -10.53 -3.38
CA GLU A 462 8.41 -9.74 -2.54
C GLU A 462 9.62 -9.23 -3.32
N ARG A 463 10.28 -10.08 -4.11
CA ARG A 463 11.38 -9.64 -4.98
C ARG A 463 10.92 -8.59 -5.99
N ARG A 464 9.74 -8.77 -6.60
CA ARG A 464 9.15 -7.78 -7.52
C ARG A 464 8.88 -6.45 -6.81
N HIS A 465 8.27 -6.50 -5.62
CA HIS A 465 7.97 -5.33 -4.79
C HIS A 465 9.24 -4.59 -4.36
N SER A 466 10.28 -5.30 -3.90
CA SER A 466 11.56 -4.68 -3.54
C SER A 466 12.29 -4.07 -4.74
N ALA A 467 12.22 -4.71 -5.91
CA ALA A 467 12.80 -4.15 -7.14
C ALA A 467 12.10 -2.85 -7.55
N LEU A 468 10.76 -2.85 -7.51
CA LEU A 468 9.94 -1.66 -7.77
C LEU A 468 10.24 -0.54 -6.77
N GLN A 469 10.37 -0.89 -5.48
CA GLN A 469 10.70 0.05 -4.42
C GLN A 469 12.07 0.72 -4.64
N ARG A 470 13.09 -0.04 -5.06
CA ARG A 470 14.44 0.49 -5.34
C ARG A 470 14.46 1.41 -6.55
N HIS A 471 13.74 1.06 -7.62
CA HIS A 471 13.63 1.90 -8.81
C HIS A 471 12.99 3.25 -8.44
N SER A 472 11.88 3.20 -7.71
CA SER A 472 11.16 4.40 -7.28
C SER A 472 11.95 5.27 -6.30
N THR A 473 12.70 4.69 -5.34
CA THR A 473 13.56 5.50 -4.45
C THR A 473 14.64 6.25 -5.22
N LEU A 474 15.31 5.59 -6.18
CA LEU A 474 16.36 6.23 -6.97
C LEU A 474 15.80 7.36 -7.82
N GLU A 475 14.63 7.16 -8.40
CA GLU A 475 13.99 8.16 -9.26
C GLU A 475 13.55 9.39 -8.46
N ILE A 476 13.00 9.21 -7.25
CA ILE A 476 12.65 10.34 -6.38
C ILE A 476 13.89 11.07 -5.85
N GLU A 477 14.96 10.35 -5.49
CA GLU A 477 16.23 10.95 -5.09
C GLU A 477 16.87 11.76 -6.21
N GLU A 478 16.83 11.28 -7.46
CA GLU A 478 17.30 12.00 -8.64
C GLU A 478 16.52 13.31 -8.82
N GLN A 479 15.19 13.29 -8.62
CA GLN A 479 14.37 14.50 -8.70
C GLN A 479 14.65 15.48 -7.56
N LYS A 480 14.83 15.00 -6.33
CA LYS A 480 15.22 15.83 -5.19
C LYS A 480 16.57 16.52 -5.45
N GLN A 481 17.52 15.83 -6.08
CA GLN A 481 18.81 16.41 -6.48
C GLN A 481 18.66 17.46 -7.59
N LYS A 482 17.87 17.18 -8.63
CA LYS A 482 17.57 18.14 -9.72
C LYS A 482 16.91 19.41 -9.18
N LEU A 483 15.93 19.26 -8.28
CA LEU A 483 15.26 20.38 -7.61
C LEU A 483 16.22 21.19 -6.75
N ALA A 484 17.20 20.56 -6.10
CA ALA A 484 18.21 21.25 -5.30
C ALA A 484 19.23 22.05 -6.15
N THR A 485 19.50 21.62 -7.39
CA THR A 485 20.40 22.33 -8.31
C THR A 485 19.79 23.55 -9.01
N LEU A 486 18.45 23.65 -9.05
CA LEU A 486 17.73 24.80 -9.60
C LEU A 486 17.59 25.90 -8.54
N ASN A 487 18.07 27.11 -8.83
CA ASN A 487 18.06 28.25 -7.89
C ASN A 487 16.63 28.73 -7.57
N ASN A 488 16.34 29.04 -6.30
CA ASN A 488 15.03 29.23 -5.64
C ASN A 488 14.09 30.35 -6.15
N SER A 489 14.19 30.83 -7.40
CA SER A 489 13.41 31.99 -7.88
C SER A 489 12.08 31.66 -8.57
N CYS A 490 11.70 30.40 -8.76
CA CYS A 490 10.46 30.06 -9.48
C CYS A 490 9.34 29.54 -8.55
N ARG A 491 8.18 30.21 -8.56
CA ARG A 491 6.98 29.83 -7.79
C ARG A 491 6.47 28.41 -8.11
N GLU A 492 6.81 27.89 -9.28
CA GLU A 492 6.41 26.56 -9.76
C GLU A 492 7.33 25.44 -9.25
N GLN A 493 8.55 25.77 -8.81
CA GLN A 493 9.46 24.84 -8.14
C GLN A 493 8.89 24.38 -6.79
N THR A 494 8.18 25.28 -6.08
CA THR A 494 7.42 24.94 -4.87
C THR A 494 6.26 23.98 -5.18
N GLY A 495 5.65 24.10 -6.36
CA GLY A 495 4.61 23.19 -6.85
C GLY A 495 5.15 21.79 -7.13
N LEU A 496 6.30 21.68 -7.82
CA LEU A 496 7.00 20.41 -8.02
C LEU A 496 7.35 19.73 -6.70
N GLN A 497 7.87 20.48 -5.73
CA GLN A 497 8.25 19.95 -4.43
C GLN A 497 7.05 19.39 -3.65
N ALA A 498 5.94 20.13 -3.60
CA ALA A 498 4.70 19.65 -2.98
C ALA A 498 4.14 18.39 -3.66
N THR A 499 4.26 18.29 -4.99
CA THR A 499 3.85 17.07 -5.71
C THR A 499 4.74 15.87 -5.39
N VAL A 500 6.06 16.05 -5.29
CA VAL A 500 6.98 14.97 -4.92
C VAL A 500 6.67 14.45 -3.51
N GLU A 501 6.42 15.33 -2.54
CA GLU A 501 6.07 14.95 -1.16
C GLU A 501 4.73 14.21 -1.07
N ALA A 502 3.71 14.65 -1.83
CA ALA A 502 2.41 13.97 -1.87
C ALA A 502 2.52 12.56 -2.48
N LEU A 503 3.33 12.40 -3.53
CA LEU A 503 3.57 11.11 -4.18
C LEU A 503 4.33 10.13 -3.26
N GLU A 504 5.22 10.63 -2.40
CA GLU A 504 5.90 9.82 -1.37
C GLU A 504 4.91 9.26 -0.33
N GLN A 505 3.99 10.10 0.18
CA GLN A 505 2.99 9.67 1.16
C GLN A 505 2.04 8.58 0.60
N ASP A 506 1.53 8.78 -0.61
CA ASP A 506 0.68 7.80 -1.30
C ASP A 506 1.40 6.45 -1.47
N ARG A 507 2.71 6.50 -1.71
CA ARG A 507 3.58 5.33 -1.85
C ARG A 507 3.76 4.59 -0.53
N GLU A 508 4.06 5.29 0.56
CA GLU A 508 4.28 4.69 1.88
C GLU A 508 3.04 3.94 2.36
N ASN A 509 1.85 4.50 2.10
CA ASN A 509 0.58 3.88 2.44
C ASN A 509 0.39 2.53 1.72
N LEU A 510 0.65 2.47 0.41
CA LEU A 510 0.57 1.21 -0.36
C LEU A 510 1.61 0.18 0.10
N ASP A 511 2.82 0.62 0.42
CA ASP A 511 3.89 -0.26 0.91
C ASP A 511 3.51 -0.89 2.26
N LEU A 512 2.90 -0.12 3.17
CA LEU A 512 2.35 -0.63 4.44
C LEU A 512 1.25 -1.67 4.21
N GLN A 513 0.31 -1.41 3.30
CA GLN A 513 -0.77 -2.36 3.00
C GLN A 513 -0.24 -3.69 2.44
N ILE A 514 0.73 -3.63 1.52
CA ILE A 514 1.40 -4.82 0.97
C ILE A 514 2.14 -5.59 2.08
N GLN A 515 2.85 -4.91 2.98
CA GLN A 515 3.54 -5.55 4.10
C GLN A 515 2.56 -6.23 5.06
N GLN A 516 1.48 -5.56 5.45
CA GLN A 516 0.44 -6.13 6.30
C GLN A 516 -0.18 -7.39 5.69
N LEU A 517 -0.42 -7.38 4.38
CA LEU A 517 -1.01 -8.53 3.70
C LEU A 517 -0.04 -9.71 3.62
N LYS A 518 1.25 -9.46 3.34
CA LYS A 518 2.31 -10.49 3.43
C LYS A 518 2.38 -11.10 4.83
N GLN A 519 2.38 -10.25 5.86
CA GLN A 519 2.41 -10.69 7.25
C GLN A 519 1.20 -11.58 7.58
N LYS A 520 0.00 -11.20 7.18
CA LYS A 520 -1.21 -12.01 7.36
C LYS A 520 -1.12 -13.39 6.67
N ILE A 521 -0.47 -13.48 5.51
CA ILE A 521 -0.26 -14.74 4.81
C ILE A 521 0.71 -15.65 5.59
N TYR A 522 1.74 -15.09 6.23
CA TYR A 522 2.71 -15.84 7.06
C TYR A 522 2.19 -16.18 8.47
N GLU A 523 1.40 -15.30 9.10
CA GLU A 523 0.94 -15.45 10.49
C GLU A 523 -0.06 -16.60 10.69
N GLY A 524 -0.82 -16.98 9.65
CA GLY A 524 -1.70 -18.14 9.72
C GLY A 524 -0.98 -19.45 10.08
N ASP A 525 0.34 -19.55 9.86
CA ASP A 525 1.11 -20.77 10.17
C ASP A 525 1.51 -20.89 11.65
N ARG A 526 1.43 -19.81 12.45
CA ARG A 526 1.89 -19.84 13.86
C ARG A 526 0.84 -20.40 14.81
N VAL A 527 -0.44 -20.28 14.48
CA VAL A 527 -1.54 -20.86 15.28
C VAL A 527 -1.61 -22.38 15.11
N GLU A 528 -1.08 -22.92 14.01
CA GLU A 528 -1.10 -24.36 13.70
C GLU A 528 -0.03 -25.19 14.41
N LYS A 529 0.98 -24.57 15.04
CA LYS A 529 2.05 -25.30 15.74
C LYS A 529 1.68 -25.77 17.16
N GLY A 530 0.43 -25.58 17.58
CA GLY A 530 -0.03 -25.78 18.96
C GLY A 530 -0.93 -26.98 19.23
N TYR A 531 -1.07 -27.94 18.32
CA TYR A 531 -1.78 -29.20 18.60
C TYR A 531 -0.89 -30.43 18.34
N PRO A 532 0.05 -30.75 19.26
CA PRO A 532 0.56 -32.09 19.35
C PRO A 532 -0.49 -32.96 20.05
N GLY A 533 -0.99 -33.96 19.34
CA GLY A 533 -1.71 -35.08 19.95
C GLY A 533 -3.22 -34.92 19.96
N ALA A 534 -3.87 -35.74 19.14
CA ALA A 534 -5.22 -36.20 19.39
C ALA A 534 -5.33 -36.68 20.85
N VAL A 535 -5.88 -35.84 21.71
CA VAL A 535 -6.56 -36.31 22.91
C VAL A 535 -7.87 -36.88 22.40
N GLU A 536 -8.01 -38.21 22.54
CA GLU A 536 -9.28 -38.90 22.44
C GLU A 536 -10.35 -38.08 23.18
N GLU A 537 -11.22 -37.42 22.43
CA GLU A 537 -12.43 -36.80 22.96
C GLU A 537 -13.32 -37.93 23.47
N ARG A 538 -13.20 -38.21 24.76
CA ARG A 538 -14.09 -39.07 25.52
C ARG A 538 -15.51 -38.52 25.38
N LEU A 539 -16.39 -39.31 24.76
CA LEU A 539 -17.83 -39.15 24.83
C LEU A 539 -18.29 -39.26 26.30
N THR A 540 -18.50 -38.13 26.96
CA THR A 540 -19.27 -38.07 28.20
C THR A 540 -20.75 -37.93 27.84
N HIS A 541 -21.43 -39.06 27.67
CA HIS A 541 -22.88 -39.10 27.66
C HIS A 541 -23.41 -38.82 29.07
N ASN A 542 -23.62 -37.55 29.41
CA ASN A 542 -24.45 -37.15 30.55
C ASN A 542 -25.87 -36.93 30.06
N SER A 543 -26.69 -37.98 30.13
CA SER A 543 -28.14 -37.86 30.09
C SER A 543 -28.70 -38.29 31.45
N SER A 544 -28.95 -37.31 32.31
CA SER A 544 -29.88 -37.45 33.43
C SER A 544 -31.23 -36.89 33.01
N PRO A 545 -32.33 -37.68 33.09
CA PRO A 545 -33.68 -37.13 32.94
C PRO A 545 -34.10 -36.48 34.26
N SER A 546 -34.64 -35.27 34.18
CA SER A 546 -35.35 -34.63 35.28
C SER A 546 -36.72 -35.29 35.46
N ASN A 547 -36.98 -35.75 36.68
CA ASN A 547 -38.29 -35.72 37.34
C ASN A 547 -38.10 -35.14 38.74
#